data_AF-D3HTL8-F1
#
_entry.id   AF-D3HTL8-F1
#
_cell.length_a   1.000
_cell.length_b   1.000
_cell.length_c   1.000
_cell.angle_alpha   90.00
_cell.angle_beta   90.00
_cell.angle_gamma   90.00
#
_symmetry.space_group_name_H-M   'P 1'
#
loop_
_entity.id
_entity.type
_entity.pdbx_description
1 polymer ?
#
loop_
_entity_poly.entity_id
_entity_poly.type
_entity_poly.pdbx_seq_one_letter_code
_entity_poly.pdbx_strand_id
1 'polypeptide(L)'
;MILVCYLTKLGGGNNNSIKPNQEYPEPITIVPHPRTIRKAREQVRLMVIDGFSIPRIRSYLTAWSRWWVRTSQVWSHQTLLIQFIRSCYDPQIAGIGAEILLINLRRMDQPAGMMAQPDWQESV
;
A
#
# COMPACT_ATOMS: atom_id res chain seq x y z
N MET A 1 13.82 -25.25 6.80
CA MET A 1 14.05 -25.70 8.19
C MET A 1 15.15 -24.83 8.80
N ILE A 2 14.84 -24.31 9.99
CA ILE A 2 15.75 -23.83 11.05
C ILE A 2 16.46 -22.47 10.84
N LEU A 3 15.91 -21.50 11.59
CA LEU A 3 16.55 -20.31 12.15
C LEU A 3 17.72 -20.72 13.07
N VAL A 4 18.89 -20.10 12.93
CA VAL A 4 19.88 -20.03 14.02
C VAL A 4 20.47 -18.63 14.11
N CYS A 5 20.13 -17.96 15.21
CA CYS A 5 20.74 -16.72 15.68
C CYS A 5 22.13 -17.01 16.25
N TYR A 6 23.12 -16.15 15.97
CA TYR A 6 24.25 -15.93 16.89
C TYR A 6 24.53 -14.43 17.03
N LEU A 7 23.84 -13.84 18.00
CA LEU A 7 24.32 -12.69 18.75
C LEU A 7 25.39 -13.19 19.73
N THR A 8 26.66 -12.88 19.50
CA THR A 8 27.68 -12.73 20.56
C THR A 8 28.96 -12.11 20.00
N LYS A 9 29.10 -10.79 20.18
CA LYS A 9 30.37 -10.23 20.62
C LYS A 9 30.10 -9.35 21.84
N LEU A 10 30.35 -9.93 23.01
CA LEU A 10 30.60 -9.22 24.25
C LEU A 10 31.92 -8.47 24.07
N GLY A 11 31.85 -7.14 24.06
CA GLY A 11 33.00 -6.25 24.11
C GLY A 11 32.63 -5.04 24.95
N GLY A 12 32.87 -5.14 26.25
CA GLY A 12 32.76 -4.00 27.16
C GLY A 12 33.87 -3.00 26.88
N GLY A 13 33.48 -1.76 26.61
CA GLY A 13 34.37 -0.60 26.49
C GLY A 13 33.62 0.61 27.02
N ASN A 14 34.02 1.03 28.21
CA ASN A 14 33.51 2.17 28.95
C ASN A 14 34.42 3.37 28.73
N ASN A 15 33.90 4.39 28.04
CA ASN A 15 34.45 5.73 28.07
C ASN A 15 33.39 6.71 27.57
N ASN A 16 33.06 7.66 28.45
CA ASN A 16 32.24 8.83 28.17
C ASN A 16 32.71 9.51 26.89
N SER A 17 31.87 9.46 25.86
CA SER A 17 31.95 10.38 24.74
C SER A 17 30.54 10.85 24.45
N ILE A 18 30.28 12.10 24.84
CA ILE A 18 29.11 12.85 24.41
C ILE A 18 29.07 12.75 22.88
N LYS A 19 28.10 12.00 22.35
CA LYS A 19 27.78 12.05 20.92
C LYS A 19 26.83 13.23 20.71
N PRO A 20 27.22 14.28 19.96
CA PRO A 20 26.27 15.29 19.53
C PRO A 20 25.36 14.67 18.46
N ASN A 21 24.08 15.07 18.49
CA ASN A 21 23.01 14.71 17.56
C ASN A 21 22.65 13.22 17.48
N GLN A 22 21.63 12.86 18.25
CA GLN A 22 20.77 11.74 17.92
C GLN A 22 19.92 12.15 16.70
N GLU A 23 20.53 12.10 15.52
CA GLU A 23 19.84 12.16 14.24
C GLU A 23 18.92 10.95 14.20
N TYR A 24 17.60 11.19 14.25
CA TYR A 24 16.61 10.12 14.09
C TYR A 24 16.94 9.39 12.77
N PRO A 25 16.99 8.05 12.74
CA PRO A 25 17.20 7.36 11.47
C PRO A 25 16.09 7.80 10.52
N GLU A 26 16.48 8.46 9.44
CA GLU A 26 15.60 8.85 8.34
C GLU A 26 14.67 7.66 8.02
N PRO A 27 13.35 7.86 7.96
CA PRO A 27 12.41 6.79 7.69
C PRO A 27 12.84 6.02 6.43
N ILE A 28 13.07 4.71 6.57
CA ILE A 28 13.46 3.85 5.45
C ILE A 28 12.29 3.84 4.46
N THR A 29 12.43 4.64 3.41
CA THR A 29 11.45 4.73 2.33
C THR A 29 11.56 3.47 1.47
N ILE A 30 10.72 2.47 1.74
CA ILE A 30 10.66 1.25 0.93
C ILE A 30 9.89 1.57 -0.35
N VAL A 31 10.61 1.84 -1.44
CA VAL A 31 10.00 2.06 -2.76
C VAL A 31 9.55 0.72 -3.36
N PRO A 32 8.33 0.62 -3.91
CA PRO A 32 7.90 -0.57 -4.64
C PRO A 32 8.80 -0.79 -5.85
N HIS A 33 9.72 -1.76 -5.74
CA HIS A 33 10.57 -2.17 -6.84
C HIS A 33 9.69 -2.67 -8.02
N PRO A 34 10.07 -2.47 -9.30
CA PRO A 34 9.29 -2.96 -10.45
C PRO A 34 8.91 -4.45 -10.37
N ARG A 35 9.75 -5.25 -9.71
CA ARG A 35 9.51 -6.67 -9.42
C ARG A 35 8.27 -6.92 -8.56
N THR A 36 7.93 -6.01 -7.65
CA THR A 36 6.71 -6.06 -6.84
C THR A 36 5.47 -5.93 -7.71
N ILE A 37 5.45 -4.91 -8.59
CA ILE A 37 4.31 -4.66 -9.48
C ILE A 37 4.13 -5.83 -10.45
N ARG A 38 5.25 -6.38 -10.96
CA ARG A 38 5.24 -7.60 -11.76
C ARG A 38 4.61 -8.79 -11.02
N LYS A 39 4.95 -9.01 -9.74
CA LYS A 39 4.35 -10.09 -8.94
C LYS A 39 2.85 -9.91 -8.73
N ALA A 40 2.40 -8.68 -8.45
CA ALA A 40 0.98 -8.38 -8.30
C ALA A 40 0.20 -8.66 -9.59
N ARG A 41 0.76 -8.28 -10.73
CA ARG A 41 0.18 -8.57 -12.05
C ARG A 41 0.09 -10.07 -12.31
N GLU A 42 1.16 -10.81 -12.04
CA GLU A 42 1.16 -12.26 -12.22
C GLU A 42 0.08 -12.93 -11.34
N GLN A 43 -0.07 -12.47 -10.10
CA GLN A 43 -1.11 -12.98 -9.23
C GLN A 43 -2.52 -12.71 -9.78
N VAL A 44 -2.77 -11.50 -10.30
CA VAL A 44 -4.07 -11.20 -10.92
C VAL A 44 -4.30 -12.05 -12.16
N ARG A 45 -3.26 -12.24 -12.99
CA ARG A 45 -3.33 -13.12 -14.16
C ARG A 45 -3.71 -14.55 -13.76
N LEU A 46 -3.09 -15.10 -12.72
CA LEU A 46 -3.44 -16.42 -12.19
C LEU A 46 -4.88 -16.45 -11.68
N MET A 47 -5.33 -15.44 -10.94
CA MET A 47 -6.72 -15.36 -10.50
C MET A 47 -7.72 -15.32 -11.67
N VAL A 48 -7.39 -14.68 -12.78
CA VAL A 48 -8.22 -14.70 -13.99
C VAL A 48 -8.25 -16.10 -14.61
N ILE A 49 -7.08 -16.75 -14.74
CA ILE A 49 -6.96 -18.11 -15.30
C ILE A 49 -7.73 -19.13 -14.45
N ASP A 50 -7.63 -19.02 -13.13
CA ASP A 50 -8.30 -19.89 -12.16
C ASP A 50 -9.82 -19.58 -12.03
N GLY A 51 -10.33 -18.59 -12.78
CA GLY A 51 -11.76 -18.29 -12.83
C GLY A 51 -12.31 -17.54 -11.60
N PHE A 52 -11.47 -16.82 -10.86
CA PHE A 52 -11.95 -16.01 -9.74
C PHE A 52 -12.88 -14.90 -10.22
N SER A 53 -13.89 -14.60 -9.40
CA SER A 53 -14.83 -13.52 -9.71
C SER A 53 -14.15 -12.14 -9.69
N ILE A 54 -14.59 -11.25 -10.59
CA ILE A 54 -14.07 -9.87 -10.69
C ILE A 54 -14.08 -9.13 -9.34
N PRO A 55 -15.13 -9.21 -8.49
CA PRO A 55 -15.11 -8.57 -7.17
C PRO A 55 -13.99 -9.09 -6.26
N ARG A 56 -13.63 -10.38 -6.36
CA ARG A 56 -12.53 -10.96 -5.58
C ARG A 56 -11.18 -10.42 -6.04
N ILE A 57 -10.95 -10.35 -7.35
CA ILE A 57 -9.74 -9.77 -7.94
C ILE A 57 -9.61 -8.29 -7.54
N ARG A 58 -10.73 -7.55 -7.58
CA ARG A 58 -10.78 -6.16 -7.13
C ARG A 58 -10.40 -5.99 -5.67
N SER A 59 -10.91 -6.86 -4.81
CA SER A 59 -10.59 -6.89 -3.38
C SER A 59 -9.11 -7.16 -3.15
N TYR A 60 -8.53 -8.12 -3.88
CA TYR A 60 -7.08 -8.40 -3.83
C TYR A 60 -6.24 -7.16 -4.18
N LEU A 61 -6.51 -6.52 -5.32
CA LEU A 61 -5.76 -5.33 -5.75
C LEU A 61 -5.92 -4.15 -4.79
N THR A 62 -7.11 -3.99 -4.21
CA THR A 62 -7.37 -2.96 -3.20
C THR A 62 -6.56 -3.24 -1.93
N ALA A 63 -6.55 -4.47 -1.44
CA ALA A 63 -5.77 -4.85 -0.26
C ALA A 63 -4.26 -4.71 -0.51
N TRP A 64 -3.79 -5.15 -1.68
CA TRP A 64 -2.40 -5.01 -2.11
C TRP A 64 -1.96 -3.55 -2.13
N SER A 65 -2.74 -2.66 -2.76
CA SER A 65 -2.41 -1.23 -2.79
C SER A 65 -2.45 -0.61 -1.39
N ARG A 66 -3.42 -0.96 -0.54
CA ARG A 66 -3.52 -0.46 0.84
C ARG A 66 -2.31 -0.85 1.67
N TRP A 67 -1.86 -2.09 1.51
CA TRP A 67 -0.68 -2.58 2.19
C TRP A 67 0.56 -1.77 1.77
N TRP A 68 0.76 -1.56 0.46
CA TRP A 68 1.90 -0.77 -0.04
C TRP A 68 1.90 0.69 0.38
N VAL A 69 0.73 1.34 0.40
CA VAL A 69 0.61 2.73 0.90
C VAL A 69 1.05 2.80 2.37
N ARG A 70 0.61 1.85 3.20
CA ARG A 70 0.98 1.80 4.62
C ARG A 70 2.46 1.51 4.84
N THR A 71 3.05 0.61 4.04
CA THR A 71 4.44 0.18 4.22
C THR A 71 5.45 1.17 3.66
N SER A 72 5.15 1.83 2.54
CA SER A 72 6.11 2.74 1.89
C SER A 72 6.01 4.19 2.36
N GLN A 73 4.86 4.62 2.90
CA GLN A 73 4.52 6.00 3.32
C GLN A 73 4.67 7.12 2.26
N VAL A 74 5.29 6.82 1.11
CA VAL A 74 5.59 7.78 0.05
C VAL A 74 4.66 7.65 -1.16
N TRP A 75 3.95 6.53 -1.28
CA TRP A 75 3.08 6.26 -2.42
C TRP A 75 1.61 6.47 -2.10
N SER A 76 0.88 7.10 -3.01
CA SER A 76 -0.57 7.16 -2.99
C SER A 76 -1.18 5.91 -3.66
N HIS A 77 -2.43 5.61 -3.30
CA HIS A 77 -3.21 4.57 -3.95
C HIS A 77 -3.26 4.72 -5.47
N GLN A 78 -3.40 5.96 -5.95
CA GLN A 78 -3.54 6.27 -7.36
C GLN A 78 -2.25 5.96 -8.12
N THR A 79 -1.10 6.41 -7.59
CA THR A 79 0.20 6.22 -8.26
C THR A 79 0.53 4.73 -8.38
N LEU A 80 0.25 3.93 -7.34
CA LEU A 80 0.43 2.47 -7.40
C LEU A 80 -0.45 1.80 -8.44
N LEU A 81 -1.73 2.19 -8.52
CA LEU A 81 -2.66 1.63 -9.51
C LEU A 81 -2.30 2.05 -10.93
N ILE A 82 -1.87 3.29 -11.16
CA ILE A 82 -1.39 3.75 -12.47
C ILE A 82 -0.17 2.95 -12.91
N GLN A 83 0.80 2.74 -12.02
CA GLN A 83 1.98 1.92 -12.35
C GLN A 83 1.61 0.47 -12.62
N PHE A 84 0.65 -0.09 -11.86
CA PHE A 84 0.11 -1.42 -12.13
C PHE A 84 -0.50 -1.49 -13.54
N ILE A 85 -1.41 -0.58 -13.89
CA ILE A 85 -2.07 -0.53 -15.20
C ILE A 85 -1.05 -0.40 -16.33
N ARG A 86 -0.10 0.52 -16.23
CA ARG A 86 0.97 0.72 -17.22
C ARG A 86 1.86 -0.50 -17.41
N SER A 87 1.95 -1.35 -16.39
CA SER A 87 2.72 -2.59 -16.45
C SER A 87 1.94 -3.78 -17.04
N CYS A 88 0.63 -3.63 -17.28
CA CYS A 88 -0.21 -4.70 -17.80
C CYS A 88 -0.16 -4.75 -19.32
N TYR A 89 0.11 -5.93 -19.87
CA TYR A 89 -0.03 -6.21 -21.31
C TYR A 89 -1.42 -6.71 -21.68
N ASP A 90 -2.15 -7.28 -20.72
CA ASP A 90 -3.49 -7.81 -20.90
C ASP A 90 -4.53 -6.69 -20.62
N PRO A 91 -5.38 -6.34 -21.61
CA PRO A 91 -6.36 -5.27 -21.47
C PRO A 91 -7.46 -5.59 -20.46
N GLN A 92 -7.80 -6.87 -20.26
CA GLN A 92 -8.80 -7.28 -19.27
C GLN A 92 -8.28 -7.01 -17.86
N ILE A 93 -7.02 -7.39 -17.59
CA ILE A 93 -6.36 -7.15 -16.30
C ILE A 93 -6.17 -5.64 -16.05
N ALA A 94 -5.76 -4.90 -17.08
CA ALA A 94 -5.64 -3.45 -17.02
C ALA A 94 -6.99 -2.78 -16.70
N GLY A 95 -8.07 -3.27 -17.30
CA GLY A 95 -9.44 -2.79 -17.06
C GLY A 95 -9.87 -2.90 -15.60
N ILE A 96 -9.58 -4.04 -14.94
CA ILE A 96 -9.88 -4.21 -13.51
C ILE A 96 -9.13 -3.17 -12.66
N GLY A 97 -7.86 -2.90 -12.98
CA GLY A 97 -7.07 -1.87 -12.31
C GLY A 97 -7.64 -0.46 -12.53
N ALA A 98 -8.08 -0.16 -13.75
CA ALA A 98 -8.66 1.13 -14.11
C ALA A 98 -9.99 1.40 -13.40
N GLU A 99 -10.86 0.39 -13.26
CA GLU A 99 -12.10 0.51 -12.50
C GLU A 99 -11.85 0.92 -11.04
N ILE A 100 -10.85 0.30 -10.39
CA ILE A 100 -10.48 0.65 -9.00
C ILE A 100 -9.98 2.08 -8.93
N LEU A 101 -9.15 2.50 -9.89
CA LEU A 101 -8.63 3.86 -9.96
C LEU A 101 -9.77 4.89 -10.07
N LEU A 102 -10.75 4.64 -10.94
CA LEU A 102 -11.93 5.51 -11.10
C LEU A 102 -12.77 5.61 -9.84
N ILE A 103 -13.03 4.47 -9.17
CA ILE A 103 -13.78 4.47 -7.89
C ILE A 103 -13.03 5.28 -6.83
N ASN A 104 -11.71 5.12 -6.74
CA ASN A 104 -10.90 5.86 -5.79
C ASN A 104 -10.88 7.37 -6.08
N LEU A 105 -10.83 7.77 -7.35
CA LEU A 105 -10.90 9.17 -7.74
C LEU A 105 -12.26 9.79 -7.39
N ARG A 106 -13.37 9.10 -7.69
CA ARG A 106 -14.72 9.56 -7.34
C ARG A 106 -14.94 9.70 -5.83
N ARG A 107 -14.36 8.82 -5.01
CA ARG A 107 -14.44 8.95 -3.54
C ARG A 107 -13.65 10.13 -3.00
N MET A 108 -12.58 10.55 -3.67
CA MET A 108 -11.83 11.75 -3.28
C MET A 108 -12.54 13.04 -3.69
N ASP A 109 -13.37 12.98 -4.74
CA ASP A 109 -14.13 14.11 -5.26
C ASP A 109 -15.42 14.40 -4.45
N GLN A 110 -15.85 13.47 -3.60
CA GLN A 110 -16.94 13.74 -2.65
C GLN A 110 -16.38 14.56 -1.47
N PRO A 111 -16.78 15.83 -1.29
CA PRO A 111 -16.34 16.62 -0.15
C PRO A 111 -16.87 15.94 1.12
N ALA A 112 -15.98 15.78 2.10
CA ALA A 112 -16.28 15.23 3.42
C ALA A 112 -17.34 16.03 4.24
N GLY A 113 -18.02 17.01 3.62
CA GLY A 113 -19.00 17.91 4.23
C GLY A 113 -20.47 17.50 4.11
N MET A 114 -20.81 16.37 3.48
CA MET A 114 -22.21 15.91 3.34
C MET A 114 -22.62 14.86 4.39
N MET A 115 -22.09 14.97 5.60
CA MET A 115 -22.68 14.38 6.81
C MET A 115 -22.79 15.44 7.91
N ALA A 116 -23.39 16.58 7.59
CA ALA A 116 -24.00 17.43 8.61
C ALA A 116 -25.44 16.93 8.80
N GLN A 117 -25.61 16.09 9.82
CA GLN A 117 -26.91 15.75 10.38
C GLN A 117 -27.56 17.04 10.90
N PRO A 118 -28.78 17.42 10.46
CA PRO A 118 -29.50 18.46 11.16
C PRO A 118 -30.03 17.86 12.46
N ASP A 119 -29.26 18.04 13.53
CA ASP A 119 -29.77 17.92 14.90
C ASP A 119 -30.76 19.07 15.10
N TRP A 120 -32.04 18.77 14.88
CA TRP A 120 -33.14 19.53 15.46
C TRP A 120 -33.94 18.59 16.35
N GLN A 121 -33.44 18.36 17.56
CA GLN A 121 -34.28 18.05 18.71
C GLN A 121 -34.36 19.27 19.63
N GLU A 122 -35.58 19.81 19.67
CA GLU A 122 -36.32 20.39 20.80
C GLU A 122 -35.58 21.25 21.84
N SER A 123 -36.11 22.46 22.05
CA SER A 123 -36.10 23.11 23.35
C SER A 123 -37.40 23.91 23.56
N VAL A 124 -38.24 23.31 24.43
CA VAL A 124 -39.28 23.86 25.33
C VAL A 124 -40.53 24.50 24.73
#